data_AF-A0A9R1W1P0-F1
#
_entry.id   AF-A0A9R1W1P0-F1
#
_cell.length_a   1.000
_cell.length_b   1.000
_cell.length_c   1.000
_cell.angle_alpha   90.00
_cell.angle_beta   90.00
_cell.angle_gamma   90.00
#
_symmetry.space_group_name_H-M   'P 1'
#
loop_
_entity.id
_entity.type
_entity.pdbx_description
1 polymer ?
#
loop_
_entity_poly.entity_id
_entity_poly.type
_entity_poly.pdbx_seq_one_letter_code
_entity_poly.pdbx_strand_id
1 'polypeptide(L)'
;MAITIPIPPWIDFGMLRVTSVTPLMAHKHHKQMEKQLLIKNEKDVVISNLDVDNYKDLSEKMKIISVDVRMFFPKNNKDGEDYEDGRDIDSFVTFINEKCGTSRYAKGQLTSIVSLSKEFMTTGSDEKKALYAKIEEEVGKVTDMERHIYVKDVKSSLSKGCDYANNEIQRLEHILSKADEFTLKKNILSAFA
;
A
#
# COMPACT_ATOMS: atom_id res chain seq x y z
N MET A 1 -13.06 -21.93 -33.98
CA MET A 1 -12.17 -22.42 -32.91
C MET A 1 -11.72 -21.22 -32.11
N ALA A 2 -12.23 -21.03 -30.90
CA ALA A 2 -11.72 -20.00 -30.00
C ALA A 2 -10.38 -20.51 -29.47
N ILE A 3 -9.29 -19.87 -29.88
CA ILE A 3 -7.94 -20.17 -29.39
C ILE A 3 -7.85 -19.53 -28.01
N THR A 4 -8.07 -20.33 -26.97
CA THR A 4 -7.83 -19.94 -25.59
C THR A 4 -6.33 -19.83 -25.39
N ILE A 5 -5.76 -18.66 -25.67
CA ILE A 5 -4.36 -18.34 -25.35
C ILE A 5 -4.24 -18.36 -23.81
N PRO A 6 -3.30 -19.13 -23.24
CA PRO A 6 -3.13 -19.21 -21.80
C PRO A 6 -2.87 -17.81 -21.27
N ILE A 7 -3.73 -17.40 -20.34
CA ILE A 7 -3.55 -16.19 -19.58
C ILE A 7 -2.17 -16.31 -18.90
N PRO A 8 -1.30 -15.27 -18.92
CA PRO A 8 0.00 -15.37 -18.28
C PRO A 8 -0.10 -15.94 -16.87
N PRO A 9 0.79 -16.87 -16.44
CA PRO A 9 0.64 -17.63 -15.18
C PRO A 9 0.46 -16.76 -13.93
N TRP A 10 0.89 -15.51 -13.99
CA TRP A 10 0.65 -14.55 -12.92
C TRP A 10 -0.83 -14.20 -12.79
N ILE A 11 -1.60 -14.01 -13.87
CA ILE A 11 -3.04 -13.62 -13.87
C ILE A 11 -3.95 -14.72 -13.27
N ASP A 12 -3.43 -15.92 -13.01
CA ASP A 12 -4.17 -17.01 -12.37
C ASP A 12 -4.21 -16.97 -10.83
N PHE A 13 -3.49 -16.06 -10.19
CA PHE A 13 -3.59 -15.86 -8.75
C PHE A 13 -4.72 -14.89 -8.43
N GLY A 14 -5.73 -15.34 -7.68
CA GLY A 14 -6.89 -14.57 -7.22
C GLY A 14 -6.53 -13.40 -6.29
N MET A 15 -5.78 -12.44 -6.83
CA MET A 15 -5.25 -11.24 -6.20
C MET A 15 -5.66 -10.06 -7.09
N LEU A 16 -6.09 -8.98 -6.44
CA LEU A 16 -6.56 -7.80 -7.11
C LEU A 16 -5.39 -7.01 -7.67
N ARG A 17 -5.39 -6.77 -8.99
CA ARG A 17 -4.25 -6.16 -9.69
C ARG A 17 -4.57 -4.82 -10.29
N VAL A 18 -3.73 -3.83 -9.99
CA VAL A 18 -3.65 -2.64 -10.84
C VAL A 18 -2.40 -2.75 -11.68
N THR A 19 -2.60 -2.84 -12.99
CA THR A 19 -1.52 -2.76 -13.95
C THR A 19 -1.47 -1.34 -14.49
N SER A 20 -0.35 -0.69 -14.25
CA SER A 20 0.03 0.52 -14.97
C SER A 20 0.77 0.14 -16.23
N VAL A 21 0.59 0.92 -17.28
CA VAL A 21 1.32 0.75 -18.53
C VAL A 21 2.36 1.86 -18.62
N THR A 22 3.57 1.58 -19.11
CA THR A 22 4.51 2.65 -19.50
C THR A 22 5.44 2.19 -20.62
N PRO A 23 5.86 3.10 -21.52
CA PRO A 23 7.00 2.87 -22.39
C PRO A 23 8.30 3.15 -21.64
N LEU A 24 9.42 2.55 -22.10
CA LEU A 24 10.74 2.63 -21.47
C LEU A 24 11.21 4.05 -21.12
N MET A 25 10.72 5.09 -21.81
CA MET A 25 11.11 6.49 -21.60
C MET A 25 10.29 7.25 -20.54
N ALA A 26 9.11 6.76 -20.11
CA ALA A 26 8.31 7.39 -19.04
C ALA A 26 8.66 6.88 -17.63
N HIS A 27 9.75 6.12 -17.52
CA HIS A 27 10.18 5.38 -16.33
C HIS A 27 10.38 6.23 -15.06
N LYS A 28 10.50 7.57 -15.16
CA LYS A 28 10.69 8.45 -14.00
C LYS A 28 9.40 8.73 -13.23
N HIS A 29 8.32 9.13 -13.89
CA HIS A 29 7.08 9.54 -13.20
C HIS A 29 6.31 8.33 -12.66
N HIS A 30 6.34 7.20 -13.37
CA HIS A 30 5.59 6.01 -12.97
C HIS A 30 6.24 5.27 -11.78
N LYS A 31 7.57 5.11 -11.83
CA LYS A 31 8.36 4.57 -10.72
C LYS A 31 8.28 5.43 -9.46
N GLN A 32 7.93 6.71 -9.61
CA GLN A 32 7.76 7.63 -8.49
C GLN A 32 6.42 7.43 -7.77
N MET A 33 5.33 7.05 -8.47
CA MET A 33 4.07 6.68 -7.80
C MET A 33 4.19 5.34 -7.08
N GLU A 34 4.71 4.30 -7.74
CA GLU A 34 4.91 2.98 -7.11
C GLU A 34 5.84 3.03 -5.89
N LYS A 35 6.88 3.87 -5.95
CA LYS A 35 7.78 4.09 -4.81
C LYS A 35 7.09 4.79 -3.63
N GLN A 36 6.11 5.65 -3.90
CA GLN A 36 5.36 6.35 -2.87
C GLN A 36 4.25 5.48 -2.27
N LEU A 37 3.80 4.48 -3.01
CA LEU A 37 2.62 3.72 -2.67
C LEU A 37 2.98 2.47 -1.86
N LEU A 38 2.92 2.61 -0.54
CA LEU A 38 3.15 1.52 0.40
C LEU A 38 1.98 0.53 0.52
N ILE A 39 0.85 0.79 -0.18
CA ILE A 39 -0.28 -0.14 -0.26
C ILE A 39 0.06 -1.46 -0.96
N LYS A 40 1.19 -1.51 -1.69
CA LYS A 40 1.74 -2.74 -2.30
C LYS A 40 1.99 -3.88 -1.31
N ASN A 41 2.02 -3.60 -0.02
CA ASN A 41 2.21 -4.59 1.04
C ASN A 41 0.91 -5.27 1.46
N GLU A 42 -0.24 -4.89 0.90
CA GLU A 42 -1.51 -5.55 1.16
C GLU A 42 -1.54 -6.96 0.57
N LYS A 43 -2.00 -7.93 1.37
CA LYS A 43 -1.92 -9.37 1.01
C LYS A 43 -2.65 -9.70 -0.28
N ASP A 44 -3.73 -8.99 -0.55
CA ASP A 44 -4.63 -9.25 -1.67
C ASP A 44 -4.49 -8.22 -2.81
N VAL A 45 -3.56 -7.28 -2.69
CA VAL A 45 -3.32 -6.23 -3.69
C VAL A 45 -1.96 -6.44 -4.33
N VAL A 46 -1.94 -6.53 -5.66
CA VAL A 46 -0.71 -6.54 -6.44
C VAL A 46 -0.72 -5.34 -7.36
N ILE A 47 0.36 -4.56 -7.33
CA ILE A 47 0.55 -3.43 -8.23
C ILE A 47 1.68 -3.81 -9.15
N SER A 48 1.44 -3.71 -10.44
CA SER A 48 2.40 -4.13 -11.46
C SER A 48 2.45 -3.12 -12.60
N ASN A 49 3.57 -3.16 -13.31
CA ASN A 49 3.77 -2.37 -14.51
C ASN A 49 3.94 -3.31 -15.69
N LEU A 50 3.23 -3.06 -16.78
CA LEU A 50 3.33 -3.81 -18.03
C LEU A 50 4.14 -3.01 -19.05
N ASP A 51 5.24 -3.61 -19.49
CA ASP A 51 6.04 -3.12 -20.59
C ASP A 51 5.41 -3.53 -21.93
N VAL A 52 4.62 -2.63 -22.51
CA VAL A 52 3.90 -2.91 -23.76
C VAL A 52 4.82 -3.01 -24.98
N ASP A 53 6.02 -2.44 -24.92
CA ASP A 53 6.99 -2.52 -26.03
C ASP A 53 7.51 -3.97 -26.16
N ASN A 54 7.73 -4.63 -25.01
CA ASN A 54 8.20 -6.01 -24.93
C ASN A 54 7.06 -7.06 -24.96
N TYR A 55 5.84 -6.68 -24.60
CA TYR A 55 4.68 -7.60 -24.51
C TYR A 55 3.49 -7.16 -25.39
N LYS A 56 3.75 -6.98 -26.69
CA LYS A 56 2.75 -6.48 -27.67
C LYS A 56 1.50 -7.35 -27.76
N ASP A 57 1.65 -8.67 -27.87
CA ASP A 57 0.51 -9.61 -27.95
C ASP A 57 -0.44 -9.49 -26.75
N LEU A 58 0.11 -9.25 -25.56
CA LEU A 58 -0.67 -9.06 -24.34
C LEU A 58 -1.38 -7.69 -24.35
N SER A 59 -0.69 -6.65 -24.80
CA SER A 59 -1.25 -5.30 -24.92
C SER A 59 -2.42 -5.24 -25.90
N GLU A 60 -2.33 -5.96 -27.03
CA GLU A 60 -3.41 -6.06 -28.01
C GLU A 60 -4.59 -6.84 -27.45
N LYS A 61 -4.33 -7.96 -26.74
CA LYS A 61 -5.37 -8.75 -26.09
C LYS A 61 -6.12 -7.95 -25.02
N MET A 62 -5.40 -7.12 -24.27
CA MET A 62 -5.95 -6.21 -23.25
C MET A 62 -6.50 -4.90 -23.83
N LYS A 63 -6.47 -4.72 -25.17
CA LYS A 63 -6.93 -3.51 -25.88
C LYS A 63 -6.29 -2.23 -25.33
N ILE A 64 -5.02 -2.29 -24.96
CA ILE A 64 -4.27 -1.15 -24.46
C ILE A 64 -3.96 -0.23 -25.64
N ILE A 65 -4.73 0.86 -25.76
CA ILE A 65 -4.61 1.83 -26.86
C ILE A 65 -3.55 2.91 -26.56
N SER A 66 -3.34 3.21 -25.29
CA SER A 66 -2.41 4.24 -24.83
C SER A 66 -1.57 3.73 -23.67
N VAL A 67 -0.33 4.20 -23.62
CA VAL A 67 0.58 3.90 -22.51
C VAL A 67 0.17 4.53 -21.18
N ASP A 68 -0.83 5.40 -21.19
CA ASP A 68 -1.36 6.02 -19.97
C ASP A 68 -2.54 5.24 -19.35
N VAL A 69 -2.96 4.14 -19.99
CA VAL A 69 -4.07 3.32 -19.50
C VAL A 69 -3.66 2.59 -18.23
N ARG A 70 -4.54 2.65 -17.23
CA ARG A 70 -4.45 1.82 -16.02
C ARG A 70 -5.63 0.88 -16.00
N MET A 71 -5.36 -0.39 -15.77
CA MET A 71 -6.38 -1.42 -15.70
C MET A 71 -6.43 -2.02 -14.30
N PHE A 72 -7.64 -2.32 -13.88
CA PHE A 72 -7.95 -2.99 -12.64
C PHE A 72 -8.49 -4.39 -12.90
N PHE A 73 -7.95 -5.39 -12.22
CA PHE A 73 -8.35 -6.79 -12.37
C PHE A 73 -8.81 -7.31 -11.00
N PRO A 74 -10.12 -7.39 -10.73
CA PRO A 74 -10.60 -8.00 -9.50
C PRO A 74 -10.48 -9.52 -9.55
N LYS A 75 -10.52 -10.18 -8.39
CA LYS A 75 -10.31 -11.63 -8.26
C LYS A 75 -11.27 -12.48 -9.12
N ASN A 76 -12.45 -11.95 -9.44
CA ASN A 76 -13.52 -12.62 -10.18
C ASN A 76 -13.63 -12.20 -11.65
N ASN A 77 -12.86 -11.20 -12.12
CA ASN A 77 -12.89 -10.75 -13.51
C ASN A 77 -11.46 -10.68 -14.07
N LYS A 78 -11.15 -11.59 -15.00
CA LYS A 78 -9.85 -11.65 -15.68
C LYS A 78 -9.77 -10.76 -16.91
N ASP A 79 -10.90 -10.24 -17.39
CA ASP A 79 -10.94 -9.34 -18.55
C ASP A 79 -10.48 -7.92 -18.18
N GLY A 80 -10.49 -7.61 -16.88
CA GLY A 80 -10.13 -6.31 -16.34
C GLY A 80 -11.20 -5.25 -16.56
N GLU A 81 -11.01 -4.12 -15.89
CA GLU A 81 -11.83 -2.91 -15.94
C GLU A 81 -10.90 -1.72 -16.10
N ASP A 82 -11.33 -0.68 -16.82
CA ASP A 82 -10.57 0.56 -16.92
C ASP A 82 -10.59 1.30 -15.58
N TYR A 83 -9.44 1.81 -15.14
CA TYR A 83 -9.34 2.74 -14.04
C TYR A 83 -9.55 4.16 -14.58
N GLU A 84 -10.66 4.78 -14.20
CA GLU A 84 -11.08 6.11 -14.70
C GLU A 84 -11.00 7.22 -13.64
N ASP A 85 -10.59 6.90 -12.40
CA ASP A 85 -10.48 7.86 -11.32
C ASP A 85 -9.25 8.78 -11.46
N GLY A 86 -9.05 9.67 -10.47
CA GLY A 86 -7.95 10.63 -10.45
C GLY A 86 -6.56 10.00 -10.63
N ARG A 87 -5.63 10.78 -11.22
CA ARG A 87 -4.23 10.37 -11.43
C ARG A 87 -3.32 10.60 -10.23
N ASP A 88 -3.82 11.27 -9.21
CA ASP A 88 -3.11 11.44 -7.94
C ASP A 88 -3.16 10.17 -7.07
N ILE A 89 -2.30 10.15 -6.05
CA ILE A 89 -2.12 8.99 -5.17
C ILE A 89 -3.34 8.78 -4.25
N ASP A 90 -3.99 9.85 -3.82
CA ASP A 90 -5.11 9.77 -2.88
C ASP A 90 -6.35 9.18 -3.56
N SER A 91 -6.63 9.58 -4.81
CA SER A 91 -7.65 8.95 -5.66
C SER A 91 -7.37 7.46 -5.85
N PHE A 92 -6.12 7.09 -6.12
CA PHE A 92 -5.74 5.70 -6.33
C PHE A 92 -5.93 4.84 -5.06
N VAL A 93 -5.55 5.37 -3.90
CA VAL A 93 -5.71 4.70 -2.61
C VAL A 93 -7.19 4.53 -2.28
N THR A 94 -8.01 5.54 -2.57
CA THR A 94 -9.47 5.49 -2.38
C THR A 94 -10.07 4.36 -3.20
N PHE A 95 -9.75 4.30 -4.49
CA PHE A 95 -10.18 3.22 -5.37
C PHE A 95 -9.77 1.82 -4.87
N ILE A 96 -8.52 1.65 -4.44
CA ILE A 96 -8.07 0.37 -3.86
C ILE A 96 -8.84 0.04 -2.58
N ASN A 97 -9.03 1.00 -1.68
CA ASN A 97 -9.82 0.77 -0.46
C ASN A 97 -11.24 0.32 -0.76
N GLU A 98 -11.91 0.96 -1.73
CA GLU A 98 -13.26 0.61 -2.15
C GLU A 98 -13.34 -0.78 -2.80
N LYS A 99 -12.42 -1.08 -3.72
CA LYS A 99 -12.43 -2.32 -4.50
C LYS A 99 -11.88 -3.53 -3.73
N CYS A 100 -10.99 -3.31 -2.76
CA CYS A 100 -10.35 -4.36 -1.97
C CYS A 100 -10.93 -4.52 -0.56
N GLY A 101 -11.74 -3.58 -0.09
CA GLY A 101 -12.15 -3.52 1.31
C GLY A 101 -10.98 -3.22 2.26
N THR A 102 -9.94 -2.52 1.78
CA THR A 102 -8.82 -2.07 2.61
C THR A 102 -9.13 -0.72 3.24
N SER A 103 -8.33 -0.29 4.21
CA SER A 103 -8.54 0.98 4.91
C SER A 103 -7.20 1.65 5.23
N ARG A 104 -6.60 2.23 4.19
CA ARG A 104 -5.27 2.85 4.27
C ARG A 104 -5.21 4.27 3.75
N TYR A 105 -4.24 5.02 4.25
CA TYR A 105 -3.79 6.28 3.67
C TYR A 105 -2.70 6.05 2.61
N ALA A 106 -2.43 7.07 1.79
CA ALA A 106 -1.38 7.07 0.77
C ALA A 106 0.01 6.62 1.26
N LYS A 107 0.33 6.95 2.52
CA LYS A 107 1.57 6.57 3.20
C LYS A 107 1.59 5.11 3.71
N GLY A 108 0.56 4.32 3.39
CA GLY A 108 0.42 2.93 3.81
C GLY A 108 -0.13 2.73 5.22
N GLN A 109 -0.33 3.79 6.01
CA GLN A 109 -0.85 3.66 7.37
C GLN A 109 -2.30 3.20 7.37
N LEU A 110 -2.67 2.30 8.28
CA LEU A 110 -4.07 1.96 8.56
C LEU A 110 -4.84 3.16 9.13
N THR A 111 -6.02 3.44 8.59
CA THR A 111 -6.86 4.57 9.02
C THR A 111 -7.35 4.42 10.47
N SER A 112 -7.66 3.19 10.88
CA SER A 112 -8.05 2.84 12.25
C SER A 112 -6.93 3.15 13.24
N ILE A 113 -5.69 2.75 12.91
CA ILE A 113 -4.53 3.00 13.76
C ILE A 113 -4.23 4.49 13.87
N VAL A 114 -4.24 5.25 12.78
CA VAL A 114 -3.99 6.71 12.85
C VAL A 114 -5.01 7.41 13.75
N SER A 115 -6.27 6.96 13.73
CA SER A 115 -7.32 7.49 14.60
C SER A 115 -7.05 7.16 16.06
N LEU A 116 -6.72 5.89 16.35
CA LEU A 116 -6.35 5.43 17.69
C LEU A 116 -5.06 6.09 18.21
N SER A 117 -4.09 6.38 17.34
CA SER A 117 -2.85 7.08 17.71
C SER A 117 -3.13 8.50 18.19
N LYS A 118 -4.05 9.23 17.53
CA LYS A 118 -4.44 10.58 17.97
C LYS A 118 -5.05 10.57 19.37
N GLU A 119 -5.94 9.61 19.65
CA GLU A 119 -6.49 9.39 20.99
C GLU A 119 -5.38 9.02 21.98
N PHE A 120 -4.47 8.12 21.59
CA PHE A 120 -3.35 7.66 22.41
C PHE A 120 -2.42 8.81 22.85
N MET A 121 -2.27 9.85 22.02
CA MET A 121 -1.43 11.01 22.33
C MET A 121 -2.07 11.99 23.30
N THR A 122 -3.40 12.09 23.33
CA THR A 122 -4.13 13.02 24.21
C THR A 122 -4.59 12.38 25.52
N THR A 123 -4.70 11.07 25.55
CA THR A 123 -5.19 10.27 26.69
C THR A 123 -4.15 10.05 27.79
N GLY A 124 -4.61 9.95 29.05
CA GLY A 124 -3.79 9.65 30.23
C GLY A 124 -3.24 8.21 30.27
N SER A 125 -2.19 7.99 31.07
CA SER A 125 -1.41 6.73 31.12
C SER A 125 -2.25 5.45 31.30
N ASP A 126 -3.31 5.50 32.10
CA ASP A 126 -4.11 4.32 32.45
C ASP A 126 -5.00 3.83 31.30
N GLU A 127 -5.50 4.74 30.48
CA GLU A 127 -6.35 4.46 29.32
C GLU A 127 -5.54 4.03 28.08
N LYS A 128 -4.24 4.36 28.02
CA LYS A 128 -3.33 3.94 26.93
C LYS A 128 -3.21 2.42 26.81
N LYS A 129 -3.35 1.68 27.91
CA LYS A 129 -3.37 0.20 27.89
C LYS A 129 -4.59 -0.35 27.14
N ALA A 130 -5.76 0.28 27.30
CA ALA A 130 -6.97 -0.13 26.58
C ALA A 130 -6.87 0.21 25.08
N LEU A 131 -6.31 1.37 24.74
CA LEU A 131 -6.04 1.75 23.35
C LEU A 131 -5.01 0.82 22.70
N TYR A 132 -3.99 0.39 23.43
CA TYR A 132 -3.02 -0.59 22.96
C TYR A 132 -3.66 -1.93 22.57
N ALA A 133 -4.58 -2.44 23.40
CA ALA A 133 -5.31 -3.68 23.09
C ALA A 133 -6.15 -3.55 21.79
N LYS A 134 -6.81 -2.41 21.58
CA LYS A 134 -7.54 -2.12 20.33
C LYS A 134 -6.59 -2.05 19.12
N ILE A 135 -5.41 -1.44 19.29
CA ILE A 135 -4.40 -1.38 18.24
C ILE A 135 -3.93 -2.80 17.89
N GLU A 136 -3.65 -3.67 18.88
CA GLU A 136 -3.27 -5.07 18.67
C GLU A 136 -4.34 -5.86 17.89
N GLU A 137 -5.62 -5.62 18.18
CA GLU A 137 -6.74 -6.24 17.45
C GLU A 137 -6.83 -5.75 15.99
N GLU A 138 -6.62 -4.46 15.73
CA GLU A 138 -6.67 -3.90 14.38
C GLU A 138 -5.48 -4.36 13.52
N VAL A 139 -4.27 -4.38 14.08
CA VAL A 139 -3.09 -4.96 13.40
C VAL A 139 -3.18 -6.49 13.31
N GLY A 140 -4.14 -7.08 14.04
CA GLY A 140 -4.79 -8.37 13.83
C GLY A 140 -4.92 -8.80 12.37
N LYS A 141 -5.22 -7.83 11.51
CA LYS A 141 -5.71 -8.06 10.15
C LYS A 141 -4.62 -7.90 9.07
N VAL A 142 -3.43 -7.40 9.43
CA VAL A 142 -2.33 -7.16 8.49
C VAL A 142 -1.28 -8.28 8.51
N THR A 143 -0.30 -8.17 7.61
CA THR A 143 0.84 -9.11 7.52
C THR A 143 1.64 -9.16 8.82
N ASP A 144 2.30 -10.30 9.10
CA ASP A 144 3.05 -10.50 10.34
C ASP A 144 4.21 -9.51 10.52
N MET A 145 4.89 -9.15 9.43
CA MET A 145 5.96 -8.15 9.45
C MET A 145 5.42 -6.76 9.83
N GLU A 146 4.34 -6.34 9.18
CA GLU A 146 3.72 -5.04 9.44
C GLU A 146 3.16 -4.97 10.87
N ARG A 147 2.49 -6.02 11.31
CA ARG A 147 2.01 -6.18 12.69
C ARG A 147 3.15 -6.03 13.68
N HIS A 148 4.29 -6.69 13.45
CA HIS A 148 5.44 -6.59 14.33
C HIS A 148 5.95 -5.15 14.45
N ILE A 149 5.98 -4.40 13.34
CA ILE A 149 6.38 -2.99 13.34
C ILE A 149 5.42 -2.16 14.21
N TYR A 150 4.12 -2.25 13.95
CA TYR A 150 3.11 -1.51 14.72
C TYR A 150 3.19 -1.82 16.22
N VAL A 151 3.13 -3.09 16.59
CA VAL A 151 3.14 -3.52 18.01
C VAL A 151 4.41 -3.04 18.71
N LYS A 152 5.57 -3.19 18.07
CA LYS A 152 6.86 -2.77 18.62
C LYS A 152 6.92 -1.25 18.83
N ASP A 153 6.43 -0.48 17.87
CA ASP A 153 6.48 0.97 17.92
C ASP A 153 5.51 1.52 18.96
N VAL A 154 4.27 1.02 19.02
CA VAL A 154 3.30 1.45 20.05
C VAL A 154 3.78 1.07 21.45
N LYS A 155 4.34 -0.14 21.62
CA LYS A 155 4.94 -0.58 22.90
C LYS A 155 6.14 0.29 23.30
N SER A 156 6.93 0.72 22.33
CA SER A 156 8.05 1.63 22.58
C SER A 156 7.57 3.02 22.99
N SER A 157 6.52 3.55 22.34
CA SER A 157 5.87 4.80 22.73
C SER A 157 5.22 4.74 24.11
N LEU A 158 4.65 3.60 24.51
CA LEU A 158 4.14 3.37 25.87
C LEU A 158 5.24 3.41 26.93
N SER A 159 6.37 2.75 26.67
CA SER A 159 7.44 2.58 27.66
C SER A 159 8.41 3.75 27.75
N LYS A 160 8.67 4.42 26.63
CA LYS A 160 9.67 5.50 26.51
C LYS A 160 9.04 6.89 26.41
N GLY A 161 7.72 7.00 26.26
CA GLY A 161 7.00 8.26 26.13
C GLY A 161 6.92 8.78 24.69
N CYS A 162 6.24 9.93 24.52
CA CYS A 162 5.96 10.56 23.23
C CYS A 162 7.22 10.98 22.46
N ASP A 163 8.32 11.29 23.15
CA ASP A 163 9.59 11.69 22.52
C ASP A 163 10.22 10.54 21.70
N TYR A 164 9.85 9.29 21.98
CA TYR A 164 10.36 8.14 21.23
C TYR A 164 10.03 8.24 19.74
N ALA A 165 8.80 8.61 19.38
CA ALA A 165 8.36 8.68 17.99
C ALA A 165 9.20 9.68 17.21
N ASN A 166 9.38 10.89 17.76
CA ASN A 166 10.19 11.95 17.15
C ASN A 166 11.66 11.55 16.98
N ASN A 167 12.28 10.98 18.02
CA ASN A 167 13.68 10.56 17.97
C ASN A 167 13.92 9.41 16.98
N GLU A 168 13.00 8.45 16.92
CA GLU A 168 13.10 7.32 15.99
C GLU A 168 12.85 7.77 14.55
N ILE A 169 11.93 8.71 14.30
CA ILE A 169 11.75 9.33 12.98
C ILE A 169 13.06 9.99 12.53
N GLN A 170 13.70 10.81 13.37
CA GLN A 170 14.98 11.45 13.03
C GLN A 170 16.07 10.43 12.75
N ARG A 171 16.16 9.36 13.55
CA ARG A 171 17.10 8.27 13.32
C ARG A 171 16.87 7.59 11.97
N LEU A 172 15.61 7.30 11.63
CA LEU A 172 15.24 6.68 10.35
C LEU A 172 15.52 7.60 9.16
N GLU A 173 15.35 8.92 9.32
CA GLU A 173 15.71 9.91 8.30
C GLU A 173 17.21 9.99 8.04
N HIS A 174 18.03 9.83 9.09
CA HIS A 174 19.48 9.81 8.93
C HIS A 174 20.01 8.50 8.36
N ILE A 175 19.35 7.38 8.68
CA ILE A 175 19.77 6.03 8.22
C ILE A 175 19.26 5.72 6.82
N LEU A 176 18.33 6.50 6.28
CA LEU A 176 17.46 6.22 5.11
C LEU A 176 18.24 5.73 3.86
N SER A 177 18.65 4.46 3.94
CA SER A 177 18.85 3.57 2.82
C SER A 177 17.46 3.31 2.23
N LYS A 178 17.40 3.03 0.94
CA LYS A 178 16.16 2.99 0.13
C LYS A 178 15.20 1.83 0.50
N ALA A 179 15.20 1.35 1.73
CA ALA A 179 14.39 0.22 2.19
C ALA A 179 12.94 0.67 2.45
N ASP A 180 12.00 -0.05 1.84
CA ASP A 180 10.56 0.19 2.00
C ASP A 180 10.12 0.01 3.47
N GLU A 181 10.75 -0.92 4.20
CA GLU A 181 10.47 -1.18 5.61
C GLU A 181 10.70 0.04 6.52
N PHE A 182 11.82 0.76 6.33
CA PHE A 182 12.10 1.97 7.10
C PHE A 182 11.17 3.12 6.75
N THR A 183 10.74 3.20 5.48
CA THR A 183 9.75 4.18 5.05
C THR A 183 8.39 3.89 5.70
N LEU A 184 7.96 2.63 5.71
CA LEU A 184 6.74 2.20 6.37
C LEU A 184 6.80 2.48 7.87
N LYS A 185 7.89 2.09 8.53
CA LYS A 185 8.10 2.35 9.95
C LYS A 185 8.03 3.84 10.29
N LYS A 186 8.73 4.68 9.52
CA LYS A 186 8.71 6.14 9.69
C LYS A 186 7.28 6.69 9.58
N ASN A 187 6.54 6.22 8.58
CA ASN A 187 5.16 6.65 8.39
C ASN A 187 4.31 6.22 9.58
N ILE A 188 4.39 4.97 10.04
CA ILE A 188 3.65 4.50 11.21
C ILE A 188 3.95 5.38 12.43
N LEU A 189 5.22 5.63 12.73
CA LEU A 189 5.63 6.47 13.86
C LEU A 189 5.13 7.90 13.75
N SER A 190 5.00 8.46 12.54
CA SER A 190 4.47 9.80 12.34
C SER A 190 2.99 9.96 12.77
N ALA A 191 2.27 8.86 13.00
CA ALA A 191 0.93 8.92 13.60
C ALA A 191 0.97 9.16 15.13
N PHE A 192 2.11 8.86 15.76
CA PHE A 192 2.35 8.95 17.21
C PHE A 192 3.29 10.10 17.59
N ALA A 193 3.68 10.93 16.64
CA ALA A 193 4.54 12.10 16.82
C ALA A 193 3.67 13.36 16.81
#